data_AF-A0A9E3FSJ7-F1
#
_entry.id   AF-A0A9E3FSJ7-F1
#
_cell.length_a   1.000
_cell.length_b   1.000
_cell.length_c   1.000
_cell.angle_alpha   90.00
_cell.angle_beta   90.00
_cell.angle_gamma   90.00
#
_symmetry.space_group_name_H-M   'P 1'
#
loop_
_entity.id
_entity.type
_entity.pdbx_description
1 polymer ?
#
loop_
_entity_poly.entity_id
_entity_poly.type
_entity_poly.pdbx_seq_one_letter_code
_entity_poly.pdbx_strand_id
1 'polypeptide(L)' 'MTIAVFTFSLLGAMALGMPIAFALIVCGVALMHSLDIFDSQIIAQNIINGADSFPLMAVP' A
#
# COMPACT_ATOMS: atom_id res chain seq x y z
N MET A 1 1.28 -18.66 -0.90
CA MET A 1 2.07 -17.89 0.10
C MET A 1 1.72 -16.41 0.05
N THR A 2 1.81 -15.76 -1.11
CA THR A 2 1.46 -14.33 -1.30
C THR A 2 0.02 -13.97 -0.92
N ILE A 3 -0.98 -14.78 -1.27
CA ILE A 3 -2.39 -14.54 -0.88
C ILE A 3 -2.56 -14.54 0.65
N ALA A 4 -1.86 -15.43 1.36
CA ALA A 4 -1.91 -15.48 2.82
C ALA A 4 -1.30 -14.19 3.42
N VAL A 5 -0.16 -13.73 2.88
CA VAL A 5 0.47 -12.46 3.30
C VAL A 5 -0.44 -11.26 3.02
N PHE A 6 -1.09 -11.22 1.85
CA PHE A 6 -2.06 -10.19 1.49
C PHE A 6 -3.23 -10.15 2.47
N THR A 7 -3.93 -11.27 2.66
CA THR A 7 -5.12 -11.31 3.51
C THR A 7 -4.78 -11.05 4.98
N PHE A 8 -3.66 -11.59 5.49
CA PHE A 8 -3.26 -11.40 6.89
C PHE A 8 -2.78 -9.97 7.17
N SER A 9 -2.02 -9.37 6.24
CA SER A 9 -1.59 -7.98 6.35
C SER A 9 -2.77 -7.01 6.24
N LEU A 10 -3.70 -7.25 5.32
CA LEU A 10 -4.88 -6.42 5.12
C LEU A 10 -5.84 -6.52 6.31
N LEU A 11 -6.19 -7.73 6.77
CA LEU A 11 -7.04 -7.88 7.95
C LEU A 11 -6.37 -7.33 9.22
N GLY A 12 -5.07 -7.55 9.39
CA GLY A 12 -4.32 -7.05 10.53
C GLY A 12 -4.29 -5.52 10.58
N ALA A 13 -4.10 -4.86 9.43
CA ALA A 13 -4.13 -3.41 9.31
C ALA A 13 -5.53 -2.81 9.51
N MET A 14 -6.58 -3.47 9.02
CA MET A 14 -7.97 -3.04 9.23
C MET A 14 -8.43 -3.25 10.69
N ALA A 15 -7.98 -4.33 11.35
CA ALA A 15 -8.29 -4.59 12.76
C ALA A 15 -7.73 -3.50 13.71
N LEU A 16 -6.66 -2.82 13.31
CA LEU A 16 -6.12 -1.66 14.01
C LEU A 16 -6.95 -0.37 13.83
N GLY A 17 -8.04 -0.40 13.05
CA GLY A 17 -8.91 0.76 12.83
C GLY A 17 -8.32 1.84 11.92
N MET A 18 -7.27 1.51 11.17
CA MET A 18 -6.60 2.43 10.26
C MET A 18 -7.45 2.69 8.99
N PRO A 19 -7.44 3.91 8.41
CA PRO A 19 -8.11 4.17 7.14
C PRO A 19 -7.60 3.24 6.03
N ILE A 20 -8.52 2.80 5.16
CA ILE A 20 -8.29 1.75 4.15
C ILE A 20 -7.09 2.08 3.23
N ALA A 21 -6.89 3.35 2.89
CA ALA A 21 -5.75 3.79 2.07
C ALA A 21 -4.39 3.42 2.70
N PHE A 22 -4.22 3.66 4.00
CA PHE A 22 -2.98 3.30 4.69
C PHE A 22 -2.85 1.79 4.87
N ALA A 23 -3.96 1.06 5.02
CA ALA A 23 -3.96 -0.41 5.11
C ALA A 23 -3.43 -1.04 3.82
N LEU A 24 -3.78 -0.47 2.67
CA LEU A 24 -3.27 -0.91 1.37
C LEU A 24 -1.78 -0.59 1.19
N ILE A 25 -1.27 0.53 1.72
CA ILE A 25 0.17 0.84 1.68
C ILE A 25 0.96 -0.19 2.50
N VAL A 26 0.52 -0.51 3.72
CA VAL A 26 1.15 -1.53 4.58
C VAL A 26 1.11 -2.91 3.92
N CYS A 27 -0.02 -3.26 3.29
CA CYS A 27 -0.15 -4.50 2.55
C CYS A 27 0.79 -4.56 1.33
N GLY A 28 0.96 -3.44 0.60
CA GLY A 28 1.89 -3.35 -0.53
C GLY A 28 3.35 -3.54 -0.10
N VAL A 29 3.74 -2.93 1.02
CA VAL A 29 5.06 -3.11 1.65
C VAL A 29 5.30 -4.57 2.05
N ALA A 30 4.32 -5.20 2.71
CA ALA A 30 4.40 -6.60 3.11
C ALA A 30 4.52 -7.55 1.90
N LEU A 31 3.82 -7.24 0.80
CA LEU A 31 3.93 -8.00 -0.44
C LEU A 31 5.30 -7.84 -1.10
N MET A 32 5.84 -6.62 -1.21
CA MET A 32 7.18 -6.41 -1.76
C MET A 32 8.27 -7.13 -0.96
N HIS A 33 8.13 -7.16 0.37
CA HIS A 33 9.02 -7.95 1.22
C HIS A 33 8.84 -9.46 1.00
N SER A 34 7.63 -9.93 0.69
CA SER A 34 7.40 -11.35 0.40
C SER A 34 7.86 -11.81 -0.99
N LEU A 35 8.04 -10.88 -1.94
CA LEU A 35 8.50 -11.15 -3.31
C LEU A 35 10.01 -10.86 -3.50
N ASP A 36 10.74 -10.45 -2.45
CA ASP A 36 12.17 -10.09 -2.49
C ASP A 36 12.54 -8.95 -3.47
N ILE A 37 11.54 -8.18 -3.89
CA ILE A 37 11.67 -7.02 -4.81
C ILE A 37 11.53 -5.69 -4.04
N PHE A 38 11.98 -5.67 -2.78
CA PHE A 38 11.74 -4.54 -1.89
C PHE A 38 12.57 -3.32 -2.30
N ASP A 39 11.95 -2.42 -3.06
CA ASP A 39 12.52 -1.13 -3.45
C ASP A 39 11.70 0.03 -2.85
N SER A 40 12.28 0.67 -1.83
CA SER A 40 11.67 1.80 -1.13
C SER A 40 11.45 3.04 -2.03
N GLN A 41 12.23 3.16 -3.11
CA GLN A 41 12.16 4.27 -4.03
C GLN A 41 10.95 4.13 -4.96
N ILE A 42 10.69 2.92 -5.45
CA ILE A 42 9.48 2.60 -6.23
C ILE A 42 8.23 2.84 -5.39
N ILE A 43 8.24 2.47 -4.10
CA ILE A 43 7.12 2.74 -3.19
C ILE A 43 6.89 4.25 -3.05
N ALA A 44 7.93 5.02 -2.77
CA ALA A 44 7.84 6.47 -2.61
C ALA A 44 7.30 7.15 -3.88
N GLN A 45 7.82 6.76 -5.05
CA GLN A 45 7.36 7.30 -6.34
C GLN A 45 5.91 6.94 -6.64
N ASN A 46 5.46 5.71 -6.38
CA ASN A 46 4.07 5.32 -6.60
C ASN A 46 3.10 6.04 -5.66
N ILE A 47 3.52 6.34 -4.43
CA ILE A 47 2.70 7.15 -3.50
C ILE A 47 2.57 8.59 -4.01
N ILE A 48 3.67 9.21 -4.43
CA ILE A 48 3.67 10.58 -4.95
C ILE A 48 2.84 10.67 -6.24
N ASN A 49 3.09 9.77 -7.19
CA ASN A 49 2.32 9.72 -8.45
C ASN A 49 0.83 9.39 -8.23
N GLY A 50 0.51 8.62 -7.18
CA GLY A 50 -0.87 8.36 -6.77
C GLY A 50 -1.55 9.59 -6.15
N ALA A 51 -0.81 10.39 -5.38
CA ALA A 51 -1.28 11.64 -4.81
C ALA A 51 -1.44 12.74 -5.88
N ASP A 52 -0.54 12.78 -6.87
CA ASP A 52 -0.60 13.67 -8.04
C ASP A 52 -1.53 13.15 -9.15
N SER A 53 -2.35 12.11 -8.87
CA SER A 53 -3.29 11.60 -9.85
C SER A 53 -4.40 12.62 -10.16
N PHE A 54 -4.74 12.78 -11.44
CA PHE A 54 -5.72 13.76 -11.94
C PHE A 54 -7.02 13.89 -11.12
N PRO A 55 -7.63 12.84 -10.55
CA PRO A 55 -8.80 12.98 -9.68
C PRO A 55 -8.53 13.77 -8.38
N LEU A 56 -7.32 13.69 -7.83
CA LEU A 56 -6.92 14.40 -6.60
C LEU A 56 -6.41 15.82 -6.88
N MET A 57 -5.82 16.07 -8.06
CA MET A 57 -5.45 17.43 -8.51
C MET A 57 -6.65 18.22 -9.07
N ALA A 58 -7.70 17.52 -9.53
CA ALA A 58 -8.94 18.13 -10.02
C ALA A 58 -9.95 18.48 -8.91
N VAL A 59 -9.70 18.03 -7.67
CA VAL A 59 -10.43 18.51 -6.48
C VAL A 59 -9.73 19.79 -6.00
N PRO A 60 -10.37 20.97 -6.10
CA PRO A 60 -9.81 22.23 -5.60
C PRO A 60 -9.80 22.31 -4.07
#